data_AF-A0A251V660-F1
#
_entry.id   AF-A0A251V660-F1
#
_cell.length_a   1.000
_cell.length_b   1.000
_cell.length_c   1.000
_cell.angle_alpha   90.00
_cell.angle_beta   90.00
_cell.angle_gamma   90.00
#
_symmetry.space_group_name_H-M   'P 1'
#
loop_
_entity.id
_entity.type
_entity.pdbx_description
1 polymer ?
#
loop_
_entity_poly.entity_id
_entity_poly.type
_entity_poly.pdbx_seq_one_letter_code
_entity_poly.pdbx_strand_id
1 'polypeptide(L)'
;MLAPRQVLTRALLFRHIRQSSTAAALVQVNNELPLTYLEGFPKPDAKHAETIVALPRAQSGKNISAKERKAGRVPSIVFEQEDGQHGGNKRLISVQNNHIKKLVNHLGRSYFLSRLFDLEVRPDVESEDIIEKVRVLPRLLHLHASTDAVLNVTFMRAPYGALLKVDVPLVFIGDDVSPGLKKGNNNL
;
A
#
# COMPACT_ATOMS: atom_id res chain seq x y z
N MET A 1 -13.57 -21.54 81.70
CA MET A 1 -14.94 -21.19 81.30
C MET A 1 -14.87 -19.99 80.37
N LEU A 2 -15.30 -20.17 79.12
CA LEU A 2 -15.16 -19.21 78.03
C LEU A 2 -16.17 -18.04 78.17
N ALA A 3 -15.71 -16.81 77.98
CA ALA A 3 -16.57 -15.64 77.82
C ALA A 3 -16.95 -15.48 76.34
N PRO A 4 -18.24 -15.28 76.00
CA PRO A 4 -18.69 -15.16 74.63
C PRO A 4 -18.53 -13.74 74.10
N ARG A 5 -18.16 -13.66 72.82
CA ARG A 5 -17.88 -12.48 72.04
C ARG A 5 -19.12 -12.13 71.23
N GLN A 6 -19.80 -11.01 71.48
CA GLN A 6 -20.80 -10.46 70.56
C GLN A 6 -20.90 -8.94 70.69
N VAL A 7 -20.37 -8.21 69.70
CA VAL A 7 -20.94 -6.95 69.22
C VAL A 7 -20.64 -6.87 67.72
N LEU A 8 -21.66 -7.01 66.87
CA LEU A 8 -21.61 -6.64 65.46
C LEU A 8 -22.80 -5.73 65.19
N THR A 9 -22.63 -4.46 65.53
CA THR A 9 -23.45 -3.36 65.03
C THR A 9 -22.85 -2.90 63.71
N ARG A 10 -23.65 -2.94 62.64
CA ARG A 10 -24.06 -1.78 61.83
C ARG A 10 -24.44 -2.27 60.43
N ALA A 11 -25.73 -2.53 60.26
CA ALA A 11 -26.32 -2.63 58.94
C ALA A 11 -26.50 -1.23 58.35
N LEU A 12 -26.34 -1.18 57.03
CA LEU A 12 -26.95 -0.28 56.04
C LEU A 12 -26.18 0.94 55.51
N LEU A 13 -26.17 0.95 54.16
CA LEU A 13 -26.14 2.09 53.20
C LEU A 13 -24.73 2.53 52.73
N PHE A 14 -24.41 2.73 51.45
CA PHE A 14 -25.19 2.92 50.21
C PHE A 14 -24.41 2.31 49.03
N ARG A 15 -25.05 1.45 48.23
CA ARG A 15 -24.57 1.10 46.89
C ARG A 15 -24.53 2.40 46.06
N HIS A 16 -23.34 2.91 45.75
CA HIS A 16 -23.20 3.93 44.72
C HIS A 16 -23.43 3.27 43.38
N ILE A 17 -24.70 3.22 42.96
CA ILE A 17 -25.07 2.90 41.59
C ILE A 17 -24.50 4.03 40.74
N ARG A 18 -23.37 3.77 40.08
CA ARG A 18 -22.91 4.64 38.99
C ARG A 18 -24.01 4.61 37.93
N GLN A 19 -24.76 5.69 37.82
CA GLN A 19 -25.60 5.92 36.65
C GLN A 19 -24.65 6.15 35.48
N SER A 20 -24.31 5.08 34.75
CA SER A 20 -23.69 5.22 33.45
C SER A 20 -24.69 5.91 32.54
N SER A 21 -24.38 7.14 32.13
CA SER A 21 -25.18 7.94 31.20
C SER A 21 -25.43 7.15 29.91
N THR A 22 -26.67 6.72 29.69
CA THR A 22 -27.14 6.05 28.47
C THR A 22 -27.24 6.99 27.27
N ALA A 23 -26.94 8.29 27.46
CA ALA A 23 -27.04 9.32 26.42
C ALA A 23 -26.11 9.10 25.22
N ALA A 24 -25.01 8.36 25.36
CA ALA A 24 -24.12 8.04 24.25
C ALA A 24 -24.65 6.92 23.32
N ALA A 25 -25.70 6.21 23.72
CA ALA A 25 -26.22 5.05 22.98
C ALA A 25 -27.34 5.39 21.98
N LEU A 26 -27.80 6.65 21.88
CA LEU A 26 -29.05 6.98 21.17
C LEU A 26 -28.90 7.72 19.84
N VAL A 27 -27.75 7.63 19.17
CA VAL A 27 -27.66 7.94 17.72
C VAL A 27 -26.78 6.89 17.05
N GLN A 28 -27.22 5.64 17.05
CA GLN A 28 -26.80 4.70 16.00
C GLN A 28 -27.72 4.92 14.80
N VAL A 29 -27.50 6.03 14.08
CA VAL A 29 -27.91 6.08 12.68
C VAL A 29 -27.00 5.07 11.99
N ASN A 30 -27.50 3.85 11.83
CA ASN A 30 -26.94 2.83 10.95
C ASN A 30 -27.10 3.27 9.48
N ASN A 31 -26.64 4.48 9.15
CA ASN A 31 -26.27 4.78 7.78
C ASN A 31 -24.95 4.05 7.59
N GLU A 32 -25.02 2.82 7.12
CA GLU A 32 -23.90 2.22 6.42
C GLU A 32 -23.58 3.16 5.26
N LEU A 33 -22.63 4.08 5.48
CA LEU A 33 -22.12 4.92 4.41
C LEU A 33 -21.67 3.94 3.32
N PRO A 34 -22.18 4.08 2.08
CA PRO A 34 -21.77 3.19 1.02
C PRO A 34 -20.24 3.24 0.94
N LEU A 35 -19.59 2.07 0.88
CA LEU A 35 -18.14 1.95 0.75
C LEU A 35 -17.70 2.63 -0.55
N THR A 36 -17.43 3.92 -0.46
CA THR A 36 -17.16 4.82 -1.58
C THR A 36 -15.72 5.27 -1.48
N TYR A 37 -15.08 5.51 -2.62
CA TYR A 37 -13.71 6.03 -2.64
C TYR A 37 -13.62 7.39 -1.96
N LEU A 38 -12.65 7.53 -1.05
CA LEU A 38 -12.34 8.79 -0.38
C LEU A 38 -11.93 9.86 -1.41
N GLU A 39 -12.34 11.10 -1.16
CA GLU A 39 -11.95 12.23 -2.02
C GLU A 39 -10.44 12.51 -1.91
N GLY A 40 -9.83 12.94 -3.02
CA GLY A 40 -8.39 13.21 -3.10
C GLY A 40 -7.49 11.95 -3.19
N PHE A 41 -8.04 10.76 -3.00
CA PHE A 41 -7.29 9.50 -3.15
C PHE A 41 -7.38 8.94 -4.57
N PRO A 42 -6.33 8.23 -5.03
CA PRO A 42 -6.32 7.66 -6.37
C PRO A 42 -7.43 6.62 -6.52
N LYS A 43 -8.34 6.87 -7.47
CA LYS A 43 -9.40 5.93 -7.86
C LYS A 43 -8.89 5.00 -8.96
N PRO A 44 -9.50 3.81 -9.16
CA PRO A 44 -9.28 3.00 -10.35
C PRO A 44 -9.93 3.68 -11.56
N ASP A 45 -9.35 4.81 -11.99
CA ASP A 45 -9.77 5.52 -13.19
C ASP A 45 -9.02 4.96 -14.41
N ALA A 46 -9.65 5.02 -15.59
CA ALA A 46 -9.02 4.66 -16.86
C ALA A 46 -7.73 5.46 -17.12
N LYS A 47 -7.65 6.69 -16.60
CA LYS A 47 -6.45 7.53 -16.63
C LYS A 47 -5.23 6.88 -15.98
N HIS A 48 -5.42 6.04 -14.96
CA HIS A 48 -4.31 5.39 -14.22
C HIS A 48 -4.23 3.88 -14.49
N ALA A 49 -5.10 3.36 -15.33
CA ALA A 49 -4.98 2.01 -15.91
C ALA A 49 -4.01 2.06 -17.12
N GLU A 50 -2.85 2.69 -16.93
CA GLU A 50 -1.84 2.80 -17.97
C GLU A 50 -1.04 1.48 -18.04
N THR A 51 -0.89 0.94 -19.25
CA THR A 51 -0.08 -0.25 -19.51
C THR A 51 1.40 0.09 -19.51
N ILE A 52 2.20 -0.60 -18.70
CA ILE A 52 3.65 -0.42 -18.65
C ILE A 52 4.27 -1.16 -19.85
N VAL A 53 4.87 -0.40 -20.77
CA VAL A 53 5.64 -0.98 -21.87
C VAL A 53 7.07 -1.28 -21.41
N ALA A 54 7.52 -2.48 -21.72
CA ALA A 54 8.81 -3.02 -21.34
C ALA A 54 9.55 -3.60 -22.55
N LEU A 55 10.88 -3.54 -22.53
CA LEU A 55 11.76 -4.17 -23.50
C LEU A 55 12.48 -5.36 -22.86
N PRO A 56 12.67 -6.49 -23.55
CA PRO A 56 13.47 -7.59 -23.03
C PRO A 56 14.94 -7.18 -22.92
N ARG A 57 15.63 -7.73 -21.93
CA ARG A 57 17.07 -7.55 -21.76
C ARG A 57 17.78 -8.90 -21.74
N ALA A 58 18.92 -8.98 -22.42
CA ALA A 58 19.76 -10.17 -22.38
C ALA A 58 20.58 -10.28 -21.08
N GLN A 59 21.05 -9.16 -20.52
CA GLN A 59 22.03 -9.16 -19.44
C GLN A 59 21.62 -8.30 -18.23
N SER A 60 22.11 -8.70 -17.05
CA SER A 60 22.01 -7.95 -15.80
C SER A 60 23.38 -7.41 -15.37
N GLY A 61 23.43 -6.67 -14.25
CA GLY A 61 24.68 -6.16 -13.68
C GLY A 61 24.81 -4.63 -13.70
N LYS A 62 25.84 -4.13 -13.00
CA LYS A 62 26.05 -2.69 -12.74
C LYS A 62 26.20 -1.88 -14.02
N ASN A 63 27.09 -2.31 -14.92
CA ASN A 63 27.41 -1.57 -16.15
C ASN A 63 26.23 -1.53 -17.12
N ILE A 64 25.54 -2.66 -17.31
CA ILE A 64 24.35 -2.74 -18.16
C ILE A 64 23.24 -1.83 -17.61
N SER A 65 23.02 -1.87 -16.30
CA SER A 65 22.03 -1.01 -15.64
C SER A 65 22.36 0.48 -15.77
N ALA A 66 23.63 0.86 -15.71
CA ALA A 66 24.05 2.24 -15.93
C ALA A 66 23.82 2.70 -17.38
N LYS A 67 24.11 1.84 -18.37
CA LYS A 67 23.83 2.13 -19.79
C LYS A 67 22.33 2.34 -20.04
N GLU A 68 21.49 1.49 -19.45
CA GLU A 68 20.03 1.62 -19.56
C GLU A 68 19.51 2.94 -19.01
N ARG A 69 20.00 3.36 -17.83
CA ARG A 69 19.64 4.67 -17.27
C ARG A 69 20.13 5.83 -18.13
N LYS A 70 21.34 5.74 -18.69
CA LYS A 70 21.86 6.74 -19.63
C LYS A 70 20.99 6.83 -20.89
N ALA A 71 20.37 5.73 -21.31
CA ALA A 71 19.43 5.66 -22.42
C ALA A 71 17.98 6.04 -22.03
N GLY A 72 17.74 6.61 -20.84
CA GLY A 72 16.41 7.02 -20.39
C GLY A 72 15.48 5.88 -19.97
N ARG A 73 16.03 4.69 -19.70
CA ARG A 73 15.27 3.50 -19.27
C ARG A 73 15.62 3.10 -17.85
N VAL A 74 14.69 2.41 -17.20
CA VAL A 74 14.87 1.88 -15.86
C VAL A 74 15.10 0.36 -15.97
N PRO A 75 16.22 -0.16 -15.42
CA PRO A 75 16.47 -1.58 -15.36
C PRO A 75 15.46 -2.24 -14.43
N SER A 76 14.77 -3.28 -14.90
CA SER A 76 13.67 -3.93 -14.18
C SER A 76 13.70 -5.46 -14.32
N ILE A 77 12.95 -6.12 -13.43
CA ILE A 77 12.86 -7.59 -13.39
C ILE A 77 11.41 -7.97 -13.15
N VAL A 78 10.91 -8.98 -13.86
CA VAL A 78 9.63 -9.63 -13.59
C VAL A 78 9.92 -11.02 -13.02
N PHE A 79 9.43 -11.29 -11.82
CA PHE A 79 9.51 -12.61 -11.17
C PHE A 79 8.19 -13.37 -11.34
N GLU A 80 8.28 -14.69 -11.44
CA GLU A 80 7.12 -15.57 -11.22
C GLU A 80 6.67 -15.55 -9.75
N GLN A 81 5.43 -15.98 -9.52
CA GLN A 81 4.83 -16.04 -8.20
C GLN A 81 5.34 -17.19 -7.33
N GLU A 82 5.63 -18.37 -7.91
CA GLU A 82 5.83 -19.63 -7.17
C GLU A 82 6.92 -19.56 -6.09
N ASP A 83 7.90 -18.65 -6.21
CA ASP A 83 8.87 -18.34 -5.17
C ASP A 83 9.22 -16.84 -5.13
N GLY A 84 8.23 -15.99 -4.86
CA GLY A 84 8.34 -14.52 -4.83
C GLY A 84 9.41 -13.88 -3.92
N GLN A 85 10.33 -14.68 -3.35
CA GLN A 85 11.55 -14.27 -2.65
C GLN A 85 12.79 -15.13 -3.01
N HIS A 86 12.62 -16.36 -3.51
CA HIS A 86 13.70 -17.30 -3.80
C HIS A 86 13.64 -17.80 -5.26
N GLY A 87 13.99 -16.93 -6.21
CA GLY A 87 14.66 -17.37 -7.43
C GLY A 87 13.90 -18.34 -8.34
N GLY A 88 12.60 -18.14 -8.55
CA GLY A 88 11.92 -18.70 -9.72
C GLY A 88 12.44 -18.15 -11.05
N ASN A 89 11.83 -18.57 -12.16
CA ASN A 89 12.10 -17.97 -13.46
C ASN A 89 11.91 -16.45 -13.40
N LYS A 90 12.88 -15.71 -13.92
CA LYS A 90 12.85 -14.24 -13.92
C LYS A 90 13.14 -13.72 -15.31
N ARG A 91 12.37 -12.73 -15.74
CA ARG A 91 12.58 -12.02 -16.99
C ARG A 91 13.25 -10.69 -16.70
N LEU A 92 14.41 -10.47 -17.31
CA LEU A 92 15.06 -9.17 -17.28
C LEU A 92 14.40 -8.27 -18.31
N ILE A 93 13.95 -7.09 -17.88
CA ILE A 93 13.28 -6.12 -18.72
C ILE A 93 13.79 -4.69 -18.46
N SER A 94 13.57 -3.80 -19.41
CA SER A 94 13.78 -2.37 -19.22
C SER A 94 12.48 -1.64 -19.50
N VAL A 95 12.12 -0.70 -18.63
CA VAL A 95 10.91 0.12 -18.77
C VAL A 95 11.28 1.58 -19.01
N GLN A 96 10.40 2.37 -19.61
CA GLN A 96 10.70 3.80 -19.83
C GLN A 96 10.70 4.59 -18.52
N ASN A 97 11.76 5.38 -18.29
CA ASN A 97 11.91 6.14 -17.04
C ASN A 97 10.80 7.20 -16.88
N ASN A 98 10.47 7.93 -17.94
CA ASN A 98 9.46 8.99 -17.89
C ASN A 98 8.08 8.43 -17.49
N HIS A 99 7.73 7.25 -18.00
CA HIS A 99 6.47 6.60 -17.68
C HIS A 99 6.43 6.17 -16.20
N ILE A 100 7.43 5.42 -15.72
CA ILE A 100 7.46 5.01 -14.31
C ILE A 100 7.50 6.22 -13.37
N LYS A 101 8.30 7.25 -13.69
CA LYS A 101 8.36 8.48 -12.90
C LYS A 101 7.00 9.17 -12.82
N LYS A 102 6.26 9.24 -13.93
CA LYS A 102 4.89 9.79 -13.97
C LYS A 102 3.95 9.00 -13.05
N LEU A 103 3.97 7.66 -13.13
CA LEU A 103 3.14 6.80 -12.28
C LEU A 103 3.47 6.97 -10.80
N VAL A 104 4.76 6.96 -10.45
CA VAL A 104 5.22 7.13 -9.06
C VAL A 104 4.89 8.53 -8.52
N ASN A 105 5.05 9.59 -9.32
CA ASN A 105 4.72 10.95 -8.89
C ASN A 105 3.21 11.14 -8.68
N HIS A 106 2.39 10.54 -9.53
CA HIS A 106 0.94 10.69 -9.47
C HIS A 106 0.32 9.84 -8.36
N LEU A 107 0.78 8.60 -8.18
CA LEU A 107 0.22 7.68 -7.18
C LEU A 107 0.92 7.82 -5.82
N GLY A 108 2.19 8.24 -5.81
CA GLY A 108 3.07 8.09 -4.66
C GLY A 108 3.64 6.67 -4.55
N ARG A 109 4.70 6.52 -3.75
CA ARG A 109 5.45 5.26 -3.60
C ARG A 109 4.58 4.10 -3.09
N SER A 110 3.81 4.32 -2.03
CA SER A 110 3.03 3.25 -1.39
C SER A 110 1.92 2.74 -2.29
N TYR A 111 1.14 3.64 -2.90
CA TYR A 111 0.06 3.26 -3.81
C TYR A 111 0.57 2.63 -5.11
N PHE A 112 1.74 3.05 -5.60
CA PHE A 112 2.37 2.40 -6.74
C PHE A 112 2.70 0.93 -6.44
N LEU A 113 3.21 0.63 -5.24
CA LEU A 113 3.53 -0.75 -4.82
C LEU A 113 2.30 -1.59 -4.45
N SER A 114 1.15 -0.97 -4.18
CA SER A 114 -0.08 -1.67 -3.82
C SER A 114 -1.08 -1.81 -4.98
N ARG A 115 -0.72 -1.39 -6.19
CA ARG A 115 -1.60 -1.38 -7.36
C ARG A 115 -1.11 -2.36 -8.43
N LEU A 116 -2.06 -3.05 -9.06
CA LEU A 116 -1.80 -3.92 -10.21
C LEU A 116 -1.72 -3.10 -11.50
N PHE A 117 -0.81 -3.50 -12.38
CA PHE A 117 -0.63 -2.93 -13.71
C PHE A 117 -0.60 -4.03 -14.76
N ASP A 118 -1.04 -3.70 -15.97
CA ASP A 118 -0.72 -4.51 -17.13
C ASP A 118 0.67 -4.13 -17.63
N LEU A 119 1.47 -5.14 -18.00
CA LEU A 119 2.82 -4.99 -18.52
C LEU A 119 2.92 -5.70 -19.87
N GLU A 120 3.35 -4.96 -20.88
CA GLU A 120 3.56 -5.44 -22.24
C GLU A 120 5.05 -5.47 -22.57
N VAL A 121 5.58 -6.64 -22.86
CA VAL A 121 6.95 -6.80 -23.35
C VAL A 121 6.95 -6.73 -24.87
N ARG A 122 7.67 -5.75 -25.42
CA ARG A 122 7.79 -5.49 -26.86
C ARG A 122 9.24 -5.65 -27.32
N PRO A 123 9.50 -6.03 -28.59
CA PRO A 123 10.87 -6.19 -29.08
C PRO A 123 11.61 -4.85 -29.16
N ASP A 124 10.92 -3.78 -29.55
CA ASP A 124 11.43 -2.42 -29.62
C ASP A 124 10.38 -1.41 -29.11
N VAL A 125 10.79 -0.17 -28.88
CA VAL A 125 9.96 0.92 -28.35
C VAL A 125 8.87 1.32 -29.33
N GLU A 126 9.18 1.32 -30.62
CA GLU A 126 8.28 1.79 -31.68
C GLU A 126 7.42 0.66 -32.27
N SER A 127 7.75 -0.60 -31.96
CA SER A 127 6.99 -1.75 -32.44
C SER A 127 5.63 -1.85 -31.73
N GLU A 128 4.61 -2.22 -32.49
CA GLU A 128 3.29 -2.61 -31.95
C GLU A 128 3.24 -4.08 -31.55
N ASP A 129 4.23 -4.87 -31.97
CA ASP A 129 4.31 -6.30 -31.66
C ASP A 129 4.48 -6.53 -30.15
N ILE A 130 3.61 -7.37 -29.60
CA ILE A 130 3.63 -7.78 -28.20
C ILE A 130 4.18 -9.20 -28.12
N ILE A 131 5.35 -9.33 -27.49
CA ILE A 131 5.94 -10.64 -27.17
C ILE A 131 5.15 -11.31 -26.06
N GLU A 132 4.76 -10.52 -25.05
CA GLU A 132 4.10 -11.00 -23.85
C GLU A 132 3.28 -9.89 -23.21
N LYS A 133 2.06 -10.21 -22.78
CA LYS A 133 1.21 -9.33 -21.98
C LYS A 133 0.86 -10.02 -20.67
N VAL A 134 1.26 -9.42 -19.56
CA VAL A 134 1.07 -9.99 -18.22
C VAL A 134 0.61 -8.94 -17.23
N ARG A 135 -0.23 -9.36 -16.29
CA ARG A 135 -0.56 -8.54 -15.14
C ARG A 135 0.54 -8.67 -14.09
N VAL A 136 0.96 -7.55 -13.54
CA VAL A 136 2.06 -7.47 -12.57
C VAL A 136 1.73 -6.60 -11.37
N LEU A 137 2.31 -6.95 -10.23
CA LEU A 137 2.37 -6.15 -9.02
C LEU A 137 3.79 -5.61 -8.84
N PRO A 138 4.01 -4.29 -8.71
CA PRO A 138 5.30 -3.76 -8.33
C PRO A 138 5.63 -4.15 -6.89
N ARG A 139 6.73 -4.86 -6.68
CA ARG A 139 7.13 -5.35 -5.35
C ARG A 139 8.14 -4.44 -4.66
N LEU A 140 9.05 -3.85 -5.44
CA LEU A 140 10.11 -3.00 -4.91
C LEU A 140 10.46 -1.87 -5.88
N LEU A 141 10.62 -0.67 -5.32
CA LEU A 141 11.00 0.54 -6.03
C LEU A 141 12.27 1.11 -5.39
N HIS A 142 13.36 1.17 -6.14
CA HIS A 142 14.59 1.83 -5.71
C HIS A 142 14.65 3.24 -6.28
N LEU A 143 14.78 4.22 -5.38
CA LEU A 143 14.92 5.63 -5.71
C LEU A 143 16.32 6.10 -5.33
N HIS A 144 16.84 7.07 -6.07
CA HIS A 144 18.07 7.75 -5.70
C HIS A 144 17.82 8.65 -4.48
N ALA A 145 18.65 8.53 -3.44
CA ALA A 145 18.39 9.12 -2.13
C ALA A 145 18.22 10.65 -2.11
N SER A 146 18.83 11.37 -3.06
CA SER A 146 18.78 12.85 -3.08
C SER A 146 17.94 13.44 -4.22
N THR A 147 17.68 12.67 -5.28
CA THR A 147 17.04 13.19 -6.49
C THR A 147 15.71 12.51 -6.80
N ASP A 148 15.36 11.49 -6.01
CA ASP A 148 14.20 10.61 -6.22
C ASP A 148 14.13 10.00 -7.62
N ALA A 149 15.26 9.94 -8.33
CA ALA A 149 15.34 9.31 -9.63
C ALA A 149 15.12 7.80 -9.49
N VAL A 150 14.28 7.23 -10.36
CA VAL A 150 13.98 5.80 -10.33
C VAL A 150 15.20 5.02 -10.82
N LEU A 151 15.78 4.21 -9.94
CA LEU A 151 16.99 3.44 -10.23
C LEU A 151 16.69 2.02 -10.70
N ASN A 152 15.62 1.42 -10.18
CA ASN A 152 15.19 0.06 -10.48
C ASN A 152 13.75 -0.16 -10.00
N VAL A 153 12.99 -0.98 -10.73
CA VAL A 153 11.69 -1.50 -10.29
C VAL A 153 11.66 -3.00 -10.46
N THR A 154 11.20 -3.69 -9.42
CA THR A 154 10.92 -5.12 -9.44
C THR A 154 9.42 -5.36 -9.49
N PHE A 155 9.00 -6.24 -10.39
CA PHE A 155 7.63 -6.67 -10.58
C PHE A 155 7.49 -8.16 -10.25
N MET A 156 6.31 -8.54 -9.82
CA MET A 156 5.88 -9.93 -9.63
C MET A 156 4.67 -10.18 -10.52
N ARG A 157 4.63 -11.30 -11.23
CA ARG A 157 3.43 -11.67 -11.99
C ARG A 157 2.25 -11.91 -11.04
N ALA A 158 1.08 -11.47 -11.48
CA ALA A 158 -0.15 -11.49 -10.70
C ALA A 158 -1.29 -12.05 -11.57
N PRO A 159 -1.31 -13.37 -11.85
CA PRO A 159 -2.38 -13.98 -12.61
C PRO A 159 -3.72 -13.86 -11.88
N TYR A 160 -4.82 -14.01 -12.62
CA TYR A 160 -6.15 -14.01 -12.02
C TYR A 160 -6.28 -15.12 -10.98
N GLY A 161 -6.73 -14.77 -9.77
CA GLY A 161 -6.85 -15.73 -8.65
C GLY A 161 -5.56 -15.92 -7.83
N ALA A 162 -4.47 -15.25 -8.17
CA ALA A 162 -3.24 -15.28 -7.38
C ALA A 162 -3.43 -14.69 -5.97
N LEU A 163 -2.96 -15.43 -4.95
CA LEU A 163 -2.81 -14.90 -3.60
C LEU A 163 -1.49 -14.12 -3.49
N LEU A 164 -1.61 -12.80 -3.28
CA LEU A 164 -0.47 -11.88 -3.20
C LEU A 164 -0.41 -11.24 -1.82
N LYS A 165 0.79 -11.21 -1.22
CA LYS A 165 1.04 -10.41 -0.03
C LYS A 165 1.37 -8.98 -0.45
N VAL A 166 0.47 -8.06 -0.17
CA VAL A 166 0.57 -6.65 -0.56
C VAL A 166 0.51 -5.77 0.67
N ASP A 167 1.43 -4.81 0.76
CA ASP A 167 1.43 -3.80 1.82
C ASP A 167 0.53 -2.64 1.36
N VAL A 168 -0.61 -2.45 2.04
CA VAL A 168 -1.60 -1.43 1.70
C VAL A 168 -1.46 -0.25 2.66
N PRO A 169 -1.32 1.00 2.16
CA PRO A 169 -1.20 2.16 3.02
C PRO A 169 -2.50 2.41 3.81
N LEU A 170 -2.37 2.72 5.10
CA LEU A 170 -3.47 3.16 5.95
C LEU A 170 -3.60 4.68 5.92
N VAL A 171 -4.84 5.16 5.85
CA VAL A 171 -5.18 6.58 5.91
C VAL A 171 -6.07 6.79 7.11
N PHE A 172 -5.65 7.69 8.01
CA PHE A 172 -6.44 8.11 9.15
C PHE A 172 -7.24 9.36 8.78
N ILE A 173 -8.51 9.39 9.17
CA ILE A 173 -9.44 10.51 8.93
C ILE A 173 -10.12 10.89 10.25
N GLY A 174 -10.58 12.13 10.37
CA GLY A 174 -11.27 12.63 11.57
C GLY A 174 -10.34 13.07 12.70
N ASP A 175 -9.06 13.29 12.41
CA ASP A 175 -8.10 13.80 13.39
C ASP A 175 -8.50 15.19 13.91
N ASP A 176 -9.16 15.98 13.06
CA ASP A 176 -9.70 17.31 13.33
C ASP A 176 -10.92 17.32 14.26
N VAL A 177 -11.62 16.19 14.40
CA VAL A 177 -12.75 16.03 15.34
C VAL A 177 -12.41 15.16 16.54
N SER A 178 -11.24 14.50 16.54
CA SER A 178 -10.80 13.62 17.61
C SER A 178 -10.56 14.38 18.92
N PRO A 179 -11.39 14.17 19.97
CA PRO A 179 -11.22 14.86 21.25
C PRO A 179 -9.91 14.48 21.94
N GLY A 180 -9.40 13.26 21.69
CA GLY A 180 -8.12 12.77 22.22
C GLY A 180 -6.93 13.54 21.66
N LEU A 181 -6.90 13.78 20.34
CA LEU A 181 -5.82 14.54 19.69
C LEU A 181 -5.89 16.03 20.07
N LYS A 182 -7.08 16.62 20.12
CA LYS A 182 -7.26 18.03 20.53
C LYS A 182 -6.75 18.31 21.94
N LYS A 183 -6.98 17.40 22.88
CA LYS A 183 -6.54 17.56 24.27
C LYS A 183 -5.02 17.44 24.43
N GLY A 184 -4.36 16.66 23.56
CA GLY A 184 -2.91 16.44 23.60
C GLY A 184 -2.09 17.57 23.00
N ASN A 185 -2.60 18.28 21.98
CA ASN A 185 -1.84 19.32 21.27
C ASN A 185 -1.60 20.62 22.06
N ASN A 186 -2.28 20.84 23.18
CA ASN A 186 -2.18 22.09 23.97
C ASN A 186 -1.03 22.09 25.00
N ASN A 187 -0.17 21.07 25.03
CA ASN A 187 0.92 20.93 26.02
C ASN A 187 2.34 20.95 25.41
N LEU A 188 2.52 21.56 24.23
CA LEU A 188 3.83 21.81 23.61
C LEU A 188 4.00 23.28 23.25
#